data_AF-A0A4Q6GML7-F1
#
_entry.id   AF-A0A4Q6GML7-F1
#
_cell.length_a   1.000
_cell.length_b   1.000
_cell.length_c   1.000
_cell.angle_alpha   90.00
_cell.angle_beta   90.00
_cell.angle_gamma   90.00
#
_symmetry.space_group_name_H-M   'P 1'
#
loop_
_entity.id
_entity.type
_entity.pdbx_description
1 polymer ?
#
loop_
_entity_poly.entity_id
_entity_poly.type
_entity_poly.pdbx_seq_one_letter_code
_entity_poly.pdbx_strand_id
1 'polypeptide(L)' 'MANDTDFQADDGAAADEGSTGSTRQSGMIAREVARRRTFGIISHPDAGKTTLTEKLLLFSGAIQLAGTVKGRK' A
#
# COMPACT_ATOMS: atom_id res chain seq x y z
N MET A 1 -30.15 18.81 13.81
CA MET A 1 -29.51 17.47 13.85
C MET A 1 -28.03 17.67 13.64
N ALA A 2 -27.29 17.82 14.73
CA ALA A 2 -25.84 17.87 14.71
C ALA A 2 -25.34 16.42 14.54
N ASN A 3 -24.43 16.19 13.59
CA ASN A 3 -23.76 14.89 13.45
C ASN A 3 -22.65 14.82 14.50
N ASP A 4 -23.04 14.37 15.69
CA ASP A 4 -22.16 13.96 16.77
C ASP A 4 -21.60 12.57 16.45
N THR A 5 -20.52 12.51 15.69
CA THR A 5 -19.51 11.45 15.82
C THR A 5 -18.15 12.00 15.41
N ASP A 6 -17.66 12.95 16.19
CA ASP A 6 -16.22 13.23 16.25
C ASP A 6 -15.59 12.06 17.00
N PHE A 7 -14.95 11.14 16.26
CA PHE A 7 -14.19 10.04 16.85
C PHE A 7 -12.90 10.63 17.42
N GLN A 8 -12.99 11.14 18.65
CA GLN A 8 -11.84 11.56 19.44
C GLN A 8 -10.99 10.33 19.76
N ALA A 9 -9.80 10.28 19.17
CA ALA A 9 -8.71 9.46 19.67
C ALA A 9 -8.25 10.09 20.99
N ASP A 10 -8.78 9.56 22.09
CA ASP A 10 -8.40 9.95 23.45
C ASP A 10 -7.02 9.30 23.76
N ASP A 11 -5.94 10.05 23.52
CA ASP A 11 -4.58 9.68 23.93
C ASP A 11 -4.36 10.08 25.41
N GLY A 12 -5.05 9.38 26.32
CA GLY A 12 -4.90 9.52 27.77
C GLY A 12 -3.63 8.85 28.32
N ALA A 13 -2.82 9.61 29.05
CA ALA A 13 -1.56 9.18 29.67
C ALA A 13 -1.75 8.57 31.08
N ALA A 14 -1.08 7.44 31.37
CA ALA A 14 -0.21 7.19 32.55
C ALA A 14 -0.06 5.70 32.92
N ALA A 15 1.20 5.29 33.11
CA ALA A 15 1.72 4.15 33.89
C ALA A 15 1.32 2.69 33.53
N ASP A 16 2.06 2.08 32.61
CA ASP A 16 2.38 0.64 32.63
C ASP A 16 3.74 0.39 31.92
N GLU A 17 4.81 0.27 32.70
CA GLU A 17 6.15 -0.03 32.19
C GLU A 17 6.32 -1.54 31.99
N GLY A 18 5.64 -2.09 30.98
CA GLY A 18 5.76 -3.53 30.67
C GLY A 18 5.28 -3.97 29.28
N SER A 19 4.42 -3.20 28.60
CA SER A 19 3.69 -3.67 27.41
C SER A 19 3.73 -2.71 26.19
N THR A 20 4.25 -1.49 26.35
CA THR A 20 4.12 -0.35 25.41
C THR A 20 4.78 -0.52 24.03
N GLY A 21 5.66 -1.52 23.85
CA GLY A 21 6.29 -1.81 22.55
C GLY A 21 5.30 -2.30 21.48
N SER A 22 4.31 -3.10 21.88
CA SER A 22 3.37 -3.78 20.97
C SER A 22 2.37 -2.82 20.33
N THR A 23 1.88 -1.82 21.07
CA THR A 23 0.86 -0.89 20.60
C THR A 23 1.38 0.03 19.49
N ARG A 24 2.61 0.57 19.64
CA ARG A 24 3.24 1.36 18.56
C ARG A 24 3.55 0.51 17.33
N GLN A 25 3.98 -0.73 17.55
CA GLN A 25 4.26 -1.65 16.46
C GLN A 25 3.00 -1.98 15.66
N SER A 26 1.87 -2.21 16.33
CA SER A 26 0.58 -2.44 15.69
C SER A 26 0.13 -1.23 14.86
N GLY A 27 0.29 -0.01 15.37
CA GLY A 27 0.02 1.22 14.61
C GLY A 27 0.92 1.38 13.37
N MET A 28 2.21 1.07 13.50
CA MET A 28 3.14 1.05 12.36
C MET A 28 2.79 -0.04 11.34
N ILE A 29 2.41 -1.24 11.80
CA ILE A 29 1.96 -2.35 10.96
C ILE A 29 0.71 -1.93 10.19
N ALA A 30 -0.30 -1.37 10.88
CA ALA A 30 -1.54 -0.92 10.25
C ALA A 30 -1.28 0.16 9.18
N ARG A 31 -0.42 1.13 9.49
CA ARG A 31 0.00 2.17 8.53
C ARG A 31 0.72 1.59 7.32
N GLU A 32 1.57 0.60 7.53
CA GLU A 32 2.32 -0.06 6.46
C GLU A 32 1.41 -0.94 5.58
N VAL A 33 0.46 -1.66 6.19
CA VAL A 33 -0.56 -2.44 5.48
C VAL A 33 -1.43 -1.53 4.61
N ALA A 34 -1.86 -0.37 5.12
CA ALA A 34 -2.70 0.58 4.39
C ALA A 34 -2.02 1.19 3.15
N ARG A 35 -0.68 1.24 3.11
CA ARG A 35 0.10 1.76 1.96
C ARG A 35 0.22 0.78 0.80
N ARG A 36 0.10 -0.53 1.05
CA ARG A 36 0.36 -1.57 0.03
C ARG A 36 -0.81 -1.73 -0.93
N ARG A 37 -0.50 -1.88 -2.22
CA ARG A 37 -1.47 -2.17 -3.28
C ARG A 37 -0.99 -3.39 -4.08
N THR A 38 -1.63 -4.54 -3.83
CA THR A 38 -1.35 -5.80 -4.54
C THR A 38 -2.44 -6.04 -5.57
N PHE A 39 -2.08 -6.16 -6.84
CA PHE A 39 -3.02 -6.39 -7.93
C PHE A 39 -2.38 -7.23 -9.05
N GLY A 40 -3.22 -7.80 -9.91
CA GLY A 40 -2.80 -8.53 -11.10
C GLY A 40 -3.54 -8.02 -12.35
N ILE A 41 -2.93 -8.19 -13.52
CA ILE A 41 -3.54 -7.85 -14.81
C ILE A 41 -3.89 -9.16 -15.53
N ILE A 42 -5.18 -9.43 -15.69
CA ILE A 42 -5.72 -10.55 -16.48
C ILE A 42 -6.36 -9.99 -17.74
N SER A 43 -6.08 -10.59 -18.89
CA SER A 43 -6.61 -10.14 -20.17
C SER A 43 -6.58 -11.26 -21.21
N HIS A 44 -7.30 -11.06 -22.30
CA HIS A 44 -7.19 -11.89 -23.50
C HIS A 44 -5.75 -11.81 -24.07
N PRO A 45 -5.27 -12.83 -24.82
CA PRO A 45 -4.08 -12.68 -25.67
C PRO A 45 -4.22 -11.41 -26.50
N ASP A 46 -3.13 -10.66 -26.66
CA ASP A 46 -3.06 -9.43 -27.47
C ASP A 46 -3.80 -8.17 -26.93
N ALA A 47 -4.49 -8.24 -25.79
CA ALA A 47 -5.12 -7.08 -25.16
C ALA A 47 -4.13 -6.03 -24.59
N GLY A 48 -2.82 -6.22 -24.76
CA GLY A 48 -1.81 -5.25 -24.36
C GLY A 48 -1.48 -5.23 -22.85
N LYS A 49 -1.78 -6.31 -22.11
CA LYS A 49 -1.35 -6.51 -20.69
C LYS A 49 0.11 -6.10 -20.45
N THR A 50 0.99 -6.52 -21.36
CA THR A 50 2.44 -6.28 -21.27
C THR A 50 2.74 -4.79 -21.42
N THR A 51 2.13 -4.12 -22.40
CA THR A 51 2.26 -2.67 -22.62
C THR A 51 1.74 -1.84 -21.45
N LEU A 52 0.62 -2.23 -20.84
CA LEU A 52 0.10 -1.56 -19.64
C LEU A 52 1.08 -1.71 -18.46
N THR A 53 1.63 -2.91 -18.28
CA THR A 53 2.62 -3.20 -17.23
C THR A 53 3.87 -2.33 -17.41
N GLU A 54 4.39 -2.22 -18.62
CA GLU A 54 5.56 -1.37 -18.93
C GLU A 54 5.32 0.10 -18.58
N LYS A 55 4.16 0.64 -18.94
CA LYS A 55 3.80 2.04 -18.64
C LYS A 55 3.70 2.27 -17.13
N LEU A 56 3.07 1.34 -16.40
CA LEU A 56 2.98 1.43 -14.94
C LEU A 56 4.36 1.43 -14.28
N LEU A 57 5.26 0.55 -14.74
CA LEU A 57 6.64 0.49 -14.24
C LEU A 57 7.46 1.73 -14.59
N LEU A 58 7.25 2.32 -15.77
CA LEU A 58 7.89 3.58 -16.15
C LEU A 58 7.42 4.72 -15.24
N PHE A 59 6.12 4.85 -15.01
CA PHE A 59 5.55 5.89 -14.13
C PHE A 59 5.92 5.68 -12.66
N SER A 60 6.14 4.45 -12.21
CA SER A 60 6.60 4.16 -10.85
C SER A 60 8.11 4.35 -10.65
N GLY A 61 8.84 4.83 -11.68
CA GLY A 61 10.30 4.97 -11.63
C GLY A 61 11.07 3.65 -11.71
N ALA A 62 10.39 2.52 -11.96
CA ALA A 62 10.99 1.19 -12.08
C ALA A 62 11.48 0.94 -13.52
N ILE A 63 12.29 1.86 -14.05
CA ILE A 63 12.75 1.91 -15.45
C ILE A 63 13.43 0.60 -15.88
N GLN A 64 14.30 0.04 -15.03
CA GLN A 64 15.02 -1.20 -15.32
C GLN A 64 14.05 -2.38 -15.49
N LEU A 65 13.02 -2.47 -14.63
CA LEU A 65 12.02 -3.53 -14.69
C LEU A 65 11.09 -3.36 -15.90
N ALA A 66 10.74 -2.11 -16.25
CA ALA A 66 9.96 -1.80 -17.45
C ALA A 66 10.67 -2.27 -18.73
N GLY A 67 12.00 -2.08 -18.83
CA GLY A 67 12.81 -2.53 -19.97
C GLY A 67 12.86 -4.04 -20.15
N THR A 68 12.92 -4.80 -19.05
CA THR A 68 12.96 -6.28 -19.08
C THR A 68 11.64 -6.90 -19.53
N VAL A 69 10.50 -6.25 -19.26
CA VAL A 69 9.17 -6.74 -19.67
C VAL A 69 9.03 -6.72 -21.20
N LYS A 70 9.60 -5.72 -21.89
CA LYS A 70 9.60 -5.62 -23.36
C LYS A 70 10.45 -6.69 -24.06
N GLY A 71 11.48 -7.19 -23.38
CA GLY A 71 12.41 -8.19 -23.91
C GLY A 71 11.88 -9.63 -23.89
N ARG A 72 10.76 -9.90 -23.19
CA ARG A 72 10.07 -11.19 -23.23
C ARG A 72 9.04 -11.19 -24.36
N LYS A 73 9.41 -11.75 -25.50
CA LYS A 73 8.49 -12.12 -26.59
C LYS A 73 8.39 -13.63 -26.67
#